data_AF-A0A1E4S0N6-F1
#
_entry.id   AF-A0A1E4S0N6-F1
#
_cell.length_a   1.000
_cell.length_b   1.000
_cell.length_c   1.000
_cell.angle_alpha   90.00
_cell.angle_beta   90.00
_cell.angle_gamma   90.00
#
_symmetry.space_group_name_H-M   'P 1'
#
loop_
_entity.id
_entity.type
_entity.pdbx_description
1 polymer ?
#
loop_
_entity_poly.entity_id
_entity_poly.type
_entity_poly.pdbx_seq_one_letter_code
_entity_poly.pdbx_strand_id
1 'polypeptide(L)'
;MRIYACCVLFTSGCWYFIFLIPTFGYRGVFALIWLLVEQLQYGISVHPWFKRLLKLEYSTALNIEHEDERFHSFYVIAIGEFVYSINAESPLSVGWNDRLSKGISLLINAVLFMALYSHKDGSRKATHALRNSPTTSMVYIYSHFFVIGALLIVGDAGADLSKIHVNYLEPEEYGVLFYYHVGIFVALCALTVIAAMDLDRTDPGFHQVSKFWRIGFRVPIGALIFGLTWGLKDKSIKETMWIDTMLLFVLFGYEFIVMNPWRYYFGHNRLVEL
;
A
#
# COMPACT_ATOMS: atom_id res chain seq x y z
N MET A 1 -7.77 2.60 28.88
CA MET A 1 -9.02 2.34 28.15
C MET A 1 -10.12 3.35 28.42
N ARG A 2 -10.46 3.69 29.68
CA ARG A 2 -11.50 4.71 29.95
C ARG A 2 -11.16 6.08 29.36
N ILE A 3 -9.91 6.53 29.48
CA ILE A 3 -9.43 7.78 28.88
C ILE A 3 -9.57 7.75 27.35
N TYR A 4 -9.07 6.69 26.69
CA TYR A 4 -9.22 6.54 25.25
C TYR A 4 -10.70 6.53 24.81
N ALA A 5 -11.56 5.79 25.51
CA ALA A 5 -13.00 5.75 25.21
C ALA A 5 -13.67 7.13 25.38
N CYS A 6 -13.38 7.85 26.47
CA CYS A 6 -13.88 9.21 26.67
C CYS A 6 -13.41 10.17 25.58
N CYS A 7 -12.13 10.09 25.21
CA CYS A 7 -11.59 10.94 24.18
C CYS A 7 -12.14 10.58 22.79
N VAL A 8 -12.33 9.29 22.46
CA VAL A 8 -13.01 8.87 21.21
C VAL A 8 -14.47 9.33 21.17
N LEU A 9 -15.20 9.26 22.29
CA LEU A 9 -16.58 9.76 22.34
C LEU A 9 -16.64 11.26 22.09
N PHE A 10 -15.70 12.01 22.68
CA PHE A 10 -15.59 13.43 22.46
C PHE A 10 -15.23 13.75 21.00
N THR A 11 -14.24 13.06 20.43
CA THR A 11 -13.85 13.26 19.04
C THR A 11 -14.96 12.86 18.07
N SER A 12 -15.64 11.75 18.31
CA SER A 12 -16.81 11.32 17.53
C SER A 12 -17.91 12.39 17.52
N GLY A 13 -18.17 13.04 18.67
CA GLY A 13 -19.15 14.12 18.76
C GLY A 13 -18.74 15.36 17.96
N CYS A 14 -17.45 15.64 17.86
CA CYS A 14 -16.95 16.80 17.11
C CYS A 14 -17.03 16.65 15.59
N TRP A 15 -17.16 15.43 15.05
CA TRP A 15 -17.39 15.21 13.62
C TRP A 15 -18.70 15.86 13.12
N TYR A 16 -19.69 16.04 14.01
CA TYR A 16 -20.94 16.74 13.68
C TYR A 16 -20.70 18.18 13.16
N PHE A 17 -19.67 18.87 13.67
CA PHE A 17 -19.39 20.26 13.30
C PHE A 17 -18.93 20.43 11.84
N ILE A 18 -18.55 19.36 11.14
CA ILE A 18 -18.25 19.42 9.70
C ILE A 18 -19.44 19.94 8.88
N PHE A 19 -20.66 19.53 9.25
CA PHE A 19 -21.85 19.91 8.51
C PHE A 19 -22.20 21.41 8.65
N LEU A 20 -21.72 22.05 9.72
CA LEU A 20 -21.99 23.46 10.02
C LEU A 20 -21.08 24.42 9.26
N ILE A 21 -19.94 23.94 8.74
CA ILE A 21 -19.01 24.77 7.97
C ILE A 21 -19.55 24.85 6.54
N PRO A 22 -19.82 26.03 5.94
CA PRO A 22 -20.37 26.13 4.59
C PRO A 22 -19.30 25.96 3.49
N THR A 23 -18.05 26.32 3.78
CA THR A 23 -16.96 26.38 2.78
C THR A 23 -16.19 25.07 2.70
N PHE A 24 -15.98 24.56 1.47
CA PHE A 24 -15.31 23.27 1.23
C PHE A 24 -13.85 23.22 1.75
N GLY A 25 -13.09 24.30 1.57
CA GLY A 25 -11.70 24.37 2.05
C GLY A 25 -11.59 24.23 3.58
N TYR A 26 -12.41 24.97 4.32
CA TYR A 26 -12.42 24.89 5.79
C TYR A 26 -12.95 23.54 6.31
N ARG A 27 -13.87 22.89 5.59
CA ARG A 27 -14.30 21.51 5.91
C ARG A 27 -13.14 20.53 5.84
N GLY A 28 -12.34 20.60 4.77
CA GLY A 28 -11.18 19.73 4.58
C GLY A 28 -10.13 19.92 5.67
N VAL A 29 -9.82 21.18 6.02
CA VAL A 29 -8.86 21.50 7.09
C VAL A 29 -9.37 21.00 8.44
N PHE A 30 -10.65 21.20 8.76
CA PHE A 30 -11.25 20.71 9.99
C PHE A 30 -11.18 19.17 10.08
N ALA A 31 -11.58 18.48 9.01
CA ALA A 31 -11.52 17.02 8.94
C ALA A 31 -10.10 16.48 9.15
N LEU A 32 -9.11 17.11 8.50
CA LEU A 32 -7.71 16.71 8.63
C LEU A 32 -7.20 16.88 10.06
N ILE A 33 -7.45 18.04 10.69
CA ILE A 33 -7.03 18.30 12.07
C ILE A 33 -7.64 17.25 13.00
N TRP A 34 -8.93 16.97 12.84
CA TRP A 34 -9.63 16.06 13.74
C TRP A 34 -9.22 14.61 13.57
N LEU A 35 -9.02 14.19 12.32
CA LEU A 35 -8.43 12.89 12.00
C LEU A 35 -7.05 12.76 12.65
N LEU A 36 -6.19 13.78 12.54
CA LEU A 36 -4.86 13.75 13.16
C LEU A 36 -4.93 13.66 14.69
N VAL A 37 -5.85 14.38 15.33
CA VAL A 37 -6.07 14.30 16.78
C VAL A 37 -6.47 12.88 17.19
N GLU A 38 -7.40 12.25 16.47
CA GLU A 38 -7.84 10.87 16.75
C GLU A 38 -6.69 9.87 16.60
N GLN A 39 -5.88 10.01 15.55
CA GLN A 39 -4.72 9.14 15.32
C GLN A 39 -3.64 9.33 16.40
N LEU A 40 -3.33 10.57 16.78
CA LEU A 40 -2.36 10.85 17.84
C LEU A 40 -2.83 10.32 19.19
N GLN A 41 -4.11 10.49 19.50
CA GLN A 41 -4.70 9.98 20.73
C GLN A 41 -4.63 8.45 20.81
N TYR A 42 -4.92 7.75 19.71
CA TYR A 42 -4.75 6.30 19.64
C TYR A 42 -3.30 5.92 19.90
N GLY A 43 -2.36 6.58 19.21
CA GLY A 43 -0.93 6.34 19.38
C GLY A 43 -0.43 6.51 20.81
N ILE A 44 -0.79 7.62 21.45
CA ILE A 44 -0.42 7.91 22.85
C ILE A 44 -1.01 6.85 23.78
N SER A 45 -2.27 6.45 23.57
CA SER A 45 -2.96 5.49 24.43
C SER A 45 -2.35 4.09 24.38
N VAL A 46 -1.84 3.69 23.22
CA VAL A 46 -1.22 2.37 23.02
C VAL A 46 0.25 2.37 23.45
N HIS A 47 0.93 3.51 23.36
CA HIS A 47 2.37 3.59 23.59
C HIS A 47 2.79 3.17 25.02
N PRO A 48 3.86 2.37 25.18
CA PRO A 48 4.29 1.85 26.49
C PRO A 48 4.65 2.94 27.50
N TRP A 49 5.15 4.08 27.02
CA TRP A 49 5.48 5.22 27.87
C TRP A 49 4.27 5.74 28.64
N PHE A 50 3.12 5.86 27.97
CA PHE A 50 1.88 6.36 28.58
C PHE A 50 1.33 5.34 29.60
N LYS A 51 1.48 4.04 29.31
CA LYS A 51 1.09 2.97 30.24
C LYS A 51 1.96 2.94 31.50
N ARG A 52 3.27 3.21 31.36
CA ARG A 52 4.19 3.37 32.51
C ARG A 52 3.82 4.60 33.35
N LEU A 53 3.46 5.72 32.71
CA LEU A 53 3.02 6.93 33.40
C LEU A 53 1.77 6.69 34.25
N LEU A 54 0.81 5.91 33.73
CA LEU A 54 -0.45 5.59 34.42
C LEU A 54 -0.36 4.39 35.38
N LYS A 55 0.83 3.77 35.56
CA LYS A 55 1.06 2.60 36.44
C LYS A 55 0.01 1.49 36.26
N LEU A 56 -0.34 1.17 35.01
CA LEU A 56 -1.34 0.13 34.71
C LEU A 56 -0.74 -1.26 34.89
N GLU A 57 -1.32 -2.09 35.76
CA GLU A 57 -0.92 -3.50 35.97
C GLU A 57 -1.34 -4.41 34.81
N TYR A 58 -2.47 -4.08 34.15
CA TYR A 58 -3.01 -4.85 33.04
C TYR A 58 -3.01 -4.01 31.75
N SER A 59 -2.44 -4.59 30.69
CA SER A 59 -2.55 -4.07 29.32
C SER A 59 -3.47 -4.98 28.51
N THR A 60 -4.22 -4.40 27.59
CA THR A 60 -4.98 -5.18 26.61
C THR A 60 -4.03 -6.02 25.77
N ALA A 61 -4.21 -7.34 25.83
CA ALA A 61 -3.58 -8.26 24.90
C ALA A 61 -4.33 -8.15 23.56
N LEU A 62 -3.60 -7.75 22.53
CA LEU A 62 -4.10 -7.72 21.17
C LEU A 62 -4.01 -9.14 20.59
N ASN A 63 -5.09 -9.64 20.01
CA ASN A 63 -5.00 -10.86 19.20
C ASN A 63 -4.33 -10.51 17.87
N ILE A 64 -3.04 -10.79 17.78
CA ILE A 64 -2.19 -10.38 16.67
C ILE A 64 -2.59 -11.06 15.35
N GLU A 65 -3.01 -12.33 15.41
CA GLU A 65 -3.42 -13.09 14.22
C GLU A 65 -4.70 -12.51 13.62
N HIS A 66 -5.67 -12.17 14.48
CA HIS A 66 -6.90 -11.52 14.07
C HIS A 66 -6.69 -10.11 13.53
N GLU A 67 -5.72 -9.37 14.07
CA GLU A 67 -5.42 -8.03 13.59
C GLU A 67 -4.71 -8.05 12.22
N ASP A 68 -3.78 -8.99 12.01
CA ASP A 68 -3.12 -9.15 10.70
C ASP A 68 -4.12 -9.58 9.61
N GLU A 69 -5.03 -10.51 9.93
CA GLU A 69 -6.11 -10.93 9.01
C GLU A 69 -7.02 -9.76 8.62
N ARG A 70 -7.31 -8.84 9.56
CA ARG A 70 -8.07 -7.61 9.28
C ARG A 70 -7.32 -6.70 8.29
N PHE A 71 -6.02 -6.47 8.49
CA PHE A 71 -5.24 -5.63 7.59
C PHE A 71 -5.13 -6.25 6.19
N HIS A 72 -4.93 -7.56 6.11
CA HIS A 72 -4.99 -8.29 4.85
C HIS A 72 -6.35 -8.12 4.16
N SER A 73 -7.45 -8.23 4.90
CA SER A 73 -8.80 -8.04 4.36
C SER A 73 -9.01 -6.62 3.81
N PHE A 74 -8.55 -5.58 4.51
CA PHE A 74 -8.62 -4.20 3.99
C PHE A 74 -7.79 -3.99 2.73
N TYR A 75 -6.62 -4.63 2.65
CA TYR A 75 -5.80 -4.61 1.44
C TYR A 75 -6.51 -5.26 0.25
N VAL A 76 -7.15 -6.41 0.47
CA VAL A 76 -7.97 -7.09 -0.55
C VAL A 76 -9.12 -6.20 -1.02
N ILE A 77 -9.77 -5.46 -0.13
CA ILE A 77 -10.82 -4.50 -0.49
C ILE A 77 -10.25 -3.39 -1.40
N ALA A 78 -9.08 -2.85 -1.07
CA ALA A 78 -8.42 -1.84 -1.91
C ALA A 78 -8.05 -2.37 -3.30
N ILE A 79 -7.60 -3.62 -3.39
CA ILE A 79 -7.37 -4.29 -4.68
C ILE A 79 -8.70 -4.54 -5.43
N GLY A 80 -9.77 -4.82 -4.69
CA GLY A 80 -11.12 -4.95 -5.24
C GLY A 80 -11.59 -3.70 -5.97
N GLU A 81 -11.15 -2.51 -5.55
CA GLU A 81 -11.45 -1.24 -6.23
C GLU A 81 -10.98 -1.28 -7.69
N PHE A 82 -9.77 -1.75 -7.98
CA PHE A 82 -9.26 -1.85 -9.36
C PHE A 82 -10.19 -2.67 -10.27
N VAL A 83 -10.79 -3.74 -9.73
CA VAL A 83 -11.73 -4.57 -10.48
C VAL A 83 -13.09 -3.89 -10.58
N TYR A 84 -13.54 -3.27 -9.50
CA TYR A 84 -14.82 -2.57 -9.43
C TYR A 84 -14.87 -1.37 -10.38
N SER A 85 -13.88 -0.48 -10.36
CA SER A 85 -13.87 0.74 -11.18
C SER A 85 -13.83 0.42 -12.69
N ILE A 86 -13.16 -0.67 -13.09
CA ILE A 86 -13.14 -1.11 -14.50
C ILE A 86 -14.45 -1.78 -14.91
N ASN A 87 -15.12 -2.48 -14.00
CA ASN A 87 -16.34 -3.23 -14.36
C ASN A 87 -17.61 -2.38 -14.24
N ALA A 88 -17.75 -1.60 -13.16
CA ALA A 88 -18.95 -0.84 -12.84
C ALA A 88 -18.91 0.58 -13.39
N GLU A 89 -17.81 1.31 -13.20
CA GLU A 89 -17.74 2.73 -13.56
C GLU A 89 -17.27 2.97 -15.01
N SER A 90 -16.36 2.13 -15.48
CA SER A 90 -15.76 2.22 -16.82
C SER A 90 -15.88 0.90 -17.57
N PRO A 91 -17.09 0.38 -17.83
CA PRO A 91 -17.27 -0.96 -18.40
C PRO A 91 -16.44 -1.13 -19.67
N LEU A 92 -15.65 -2.21 -19.68
CA LEU A 92 -14.77 -2.54 -20.80
C LEU A 92 -15.60 -2.70 -22.07
N SER A 93 -15.14 -2.05 -23.14
CA SER A 93 -15.77 -2.17 -24.45
C SER A 93 -15.58 -3.58 -25.01
N VAL A 94 -16.58 -4.08 -25.74
CA VAL A 94 -16.51 -5.39 -26.41
C VAL A 94 -15.59 -5.28 -27.64
N GLY A 95 -14.54 -6.10 -27.68
CA GLY A 95 -13.57 -6.15 -28.78
C GLY A 95 -12.17 -5.61 -28.41
N TRP A 96 -11.21 -5.75 -29.33
CA TRP A 96 -9.84 -5.27 -29.15
C TRP A 96 -9.73 -3.76 -29.35
N ASN A 97 -9.93 -3.01 -28.26
CA ASN A 97 -9.91 -1.55 -28.25
C ASN A 97 -8.84 -1.01 -27.29
N ASP A 98 -8.40 0.24 -27.49
CA ASP A 98 -7.41 0.90 -26.61
C ASP A 98 -7.88 0.95 -25.14
N ARG A 99 -9.20 1.10 -24.93
CA ARG A 99 -9.82 1.04 -23.60
C ARG A 99 -9.66 -0.33 -22.93
N LEU A 100 -9.82 -1.42 -23.69
CA LEU A 100 -9.60 -2.77 -23.18
C LEU A 100 -8.13 -2.97 -22.78
N SER A 101 -7.20 -2.46 -23.61
CA SER A 101 -5.76 -2.53 -23.35
C SER A 101 -5.38 -1.83 -22.04
N LYS A 102 -5.89 -0.61 -21.82
CA LYS A 102 -5.68 0.16 -20.57
C LYS A 102 -6.30 -0.52 -19.34
N GLY A 103 -7.48 -1.13 -19.50
CA GLY A 103 -8.12 -1.91 -18.43
C GLY A 103 -7.31 -3.16 -18.06
N ILE A 104 -6.77 -3.87 -19.05
CA ILE A 104 -5.91 -5.04 -18.82
C ILE A 104 -4.64 -4.65 -18.07
N SER A 105 -3.96 -3.55 -18.44
CA SER A 105 -2.77 -3.09 -17.71
C SER A 105 -3.08 -2.76 -16.25
N LEU A 106 -4.25 -2.16 -15.97
CA LEU A 106 -4.68 -1.86 -14.60
C LEU A 106 -4.96 -3.13 -13.77
N LEU A 107 -5.59 -4.15 -14.37
CA LEU A 107 -5.80 -5.46 -13.73
C LEU A 107 -4.48 -6.19 -13.46
N ILE A 108 -3.52 -6.13 -14.40
CA ILE A 108 -2.18 -6.69 -14.18
C ILE A 108 -1.51 -5.98 -12.99
N ASN A 109 -1.60 -4.65 -12.91
CA ASN A 109 -1.06 -3.88 -11.79
C ASN A 109 -1.70 -4.31 -10.46
N ALA A 110 -3.01 -4.54 -10.42
CA ALA A 110 -3.71 -5.04 -9.22
C ALA A 110 -3.14 -6.40 -8.76
N VAL A 111 -2.92 -7.33 -9.68
CA VAL A 111 -2.30 -8.63 -9.38
C VAL A 111 -0.86 -8.47 -8.90
N LEU A 112 -0.07 -7.59 -9.52
CA LEU A 112 1.31 -7.31 -9.11
C LEU A 112 1.36 -6.73 -7.69
N PHE A 113 0.49 -5.77 -7.36
CA PHE A 113 0.40 -5.23 -5.99
C PHE A 113 -0.01 -6.31 -4.98
N MET A 114 -0.96 -7.18 -5.32
CA MET A 114 -1.32 -8.31 -4.46
C MET A 114 -0.13 -9.26 -4.23
N ALA A 115 0.63 -9.53 -5.29
CA ALA A 115 1.79 -10.39 -5.20
C ALA A 115 2.91 -9.76 -4.33
N LEU A 116 3.21 -8.47 -4.53
CA LEU A 116 4.21 -7.74 -3.72
C LEU A 116 3.84 -7.70 -2.24
N TYR A 117 2.56 -7.50 -1.93
CA TYR A 117 2.06 -7.52 -0.54
C TYR A 117 2.16 -8.91 0.08
N SER A 118 1.78 -9.95 -0.65
CA SER A 118 1.75 -11.33 -0.14
C SER A 118 3.16 -11.90 0.12
N HIS A 119 4.16 -11.51 -0.69
CA HIS A 119 5.52 -12.01 -0.54
C HIS A 119 6.32 -11.31 0.58
N LYS A 120 5.89 -10.13 1.06
CA LYS A 120 6.56 -9.33 2.10
C LYS A 120 8.09 -9.23 1.85
N ASP A 121 8.91 -9.89 2.68
CA ASP A 121 10.39 -9.97 2.60
C ASP A 121 10.89 -11.36 2.10
N GLY A 122 9.99 -12.31 1.85
CA GLY A 122 10.34 -13.68 1.45
C GLY A 122 10.99 -14.53 2.56
N SER A 123 11.10 -14.02 3.78
CA SER A 123 11.69 -14.73 4.92
C SER A 123 10.88 -15.95 5.35
N ARG A 124 11.54 -17.09 5.59
CA ARG A 124 10.88 -18.32 6.06
C ARG A 124 10.48 -18.27 7.52
N LYS A 125 11.30 -17.61 8.35
CA LYS A 125 11.03 -17.39 9.77
C LYS A 125 11.15 -15.89 10.00
N ALA A 126 10.03 -15.24 10.25
CA ALA A 126 9.98 -13.83 10.57
C ALA A 126 9.24 -13.62 11.90
N THR A 127 9.78 -12.75 12.74
CA THR A 127 9.03 -12.20 13.88
C THR A 127 8.20 -11.03 13.38
N HIS A 128 6.89 -11.19 13.39
CA HIS A 128 5.94 -10.20 12.90
C HIS A 128 6.14 -8.83 13.55
N ALA A 129 5.96 -7.75 12.79
CA ALA A 129 6.08 -6.37 13.23
C ALA A 129 5.29 -6.09 14.52
N LEU A 130 4.05 -6.60 14.60
CA LEU A 130 3.17 -6.45 15.77
C LEU A 130 3.72 -7.13 17.04
N ARG A 131 4.60 -8.13 16.91
CA ARG A 131 5.24 -8.89 18.01
C ARG A 131 6.61 -8.35 18.40
N ASN A 132 7.28 -7.58 17.54
CA ASN A 132 8.68 -7.20 17.72
C ASN A 132 8.83 -6.04 18.73
N SER A 133 8.21 -4.89 18.44
CA SER A 133 8.27 -3.74 19.34
C SER A 133 7.06 -2.82 19.16
N PRO A 134 6.61 -2.10 20.21
CA PRO A 134 5.43 -1.23 20.12
C PRO A 134 5.56 -0.12 19.08
N THR A 135 6.77 0.39 18.85
CA THR A 135 7.03 1.38 17.79
C THR A 135 6.94 0.74 16.41
N THR A 136 7.50 -0.46 16.23
CA THR A 136 7.38 -1.24 14.99
C THR A 136 5.91 -1.60 14.69
N SER A 137 5.14 -2.01 15.70
CA SER A 137 3.70 -2.27 15.57
C SER A 137 2.94 -1.04 15.12
N MET A 138 3.25 0.13 15.71
CA MET A 138 2.64 1.40 15.33
C MET A 138 2.93 1.72 13.85
N VAL A 139 4.21 1.68 13.45
CA VAL A 139 4.61 1.96 12.07
C VAL A 139 3.94 0.98 11.10
N TYR A 140 3.81 -0.30 11.45
CA TYR A 140 3.10 -1.30 10.66
C TYR A 140 1.63 -0.92 10.44
N ILE A 141 0.88 -0.61 11.51
CA ILE A 141 -0.53 -0.23 11.45
C ILE A 141 -0.74 1.02 10.58
N TYR A 142 0.05 2.07 10.81
CA TYR A 142 -0.10 3.32 10.04
C TYR A 142 0.34 3.17 8.59
N SER A 143 1.35 2.35 8.30
CA SER A 143 1.75 2.09 6.91
C SER A 143 0.65 1.38 6.12
N HIS A 144 -0.18 0.54 6.76
CA HIS A 144 -1.36 -0.05 6.10
C HIS A 144 -2.38 1.01 5.71
N PHE A 145 -2.62 2.01 6.55
CA PHE A 145 -3.52 3.12 6.19
C PHE A 145 -3.04 3.85 4.93
N PHE A 146 -1.73 4.12 4.84
CA PHE A 146 -1.16 4.77 3.65
C PHE A 146 -1.22 3.90 2.40
N VAL A 147 -0.90 2.60 2.48
CA VAL A 147 -0.97 1.73 1.30
C VAL A 147 -2.41 1.55 0.82
N ILE A 148 -3.37 1.40 1.71
CA ILE A 148 -4.80 1.27 1.36
C ILE A 148 -5.29 2.53 0.66
N GLY A 149 -5.04 3.71 1.24
CA GLY A 149 -5.44 4.98 0.63
C GLY A 149 -4.76 5.22 -0.71
N ALA A 150 -3.48 4.89 -0.83
CA ALA A 150 -2.75 5.00 -2.09
C ALA A 150 -3.32 4.07 -3.17
N LEU A 151 -3.60 2.80 -2.85
CA LEU A 151 -4.18 1.85 -3.80
C LEU A 151 -5.58 2.24 -4.26
N LEU A 152 -6.42 2.78 -3.38
CA LEU A 152 -7.75 3.29 -3.77
C LEU A 152 -7.62 4.43 -4.79
N ILE A 153 -6.70 5.38 -4.56
CA ILE A 153 -6.43 6.47 -5.51
C ILE A 153 -5.92 5.93 -6.85
N VAL A 154 -5.04 4.92 -6.84
CA VAL A 154 -4.53 4.29 -8.08
C VAL A 154 -5.64 3.58 -8.85
N GLY A 155 -6.53 2.87 -8.16
CA GLY A 155 -7.66 2.16 -8.77
C GLY A 155 -8.62 3.12 -9.47
N ASP A 156 -9.07 4.14 -8.75
CA ASP A 156 -10.00 5.17 -9.24
C ASP A 156 -9.38 6.01 -10.38
N ALA A 157 -8.19 6.60 -10.14
CA ALA A 157 -7.50 7.40 -11.16
C ALA A 157 -7.12 6.56 -12.39
N GLY A 158 -6.75 5.29 -12.20
CA GLY A 158 -6.47 4.37 -13.30
C GLY A 158 -7.71 4.08 -14.15
N ALA A 159 -8.88 3.95 -13.52
CA ALA A 159 -10.14 3.76 -14.24
C ALA A 159 -10.53 5.02 -15.02
N ASP A 160 -10.32 6.21 -14.46
CA ASP A 160 -10.53 7.47 -15.19
C ASP A 160 -9.58 7.61 -16.39
N LEU A 161 -8.30 7.27 -16.24
CA LEU A 161 -7.35 7.22 -17.37
C LEU A 161 -7.78 6.24 -18.47
N SER A 162 -8.47 5.17 -18.11
CA SER A 162 -9.03 4.21 -19.08
C SER A 162 -10.19 4.78 -19.90
N LYS A 163 -10.94 5.74 -19.36
CA LYS A 163 -12.08 6.40 -20.02
C LYS A 163 -11.62 7.37 -21.11
N ILE A 164 -10.43 7.94 -21.00
CA ILE A 164 -9.91 8.93 -21.94
C ILE A 164 -9.61 8.26 -23.30
N HIS A 165 -10.33 8.68 -24.35
CA HIS A 165 -10.19 8.13 -25.71
C HIS A 165 -9.12 8.85 -26.54
N VAL A 166 -8.70 10.05 -26.12
CA VAL A 166 -7.71 10.84 -26.84
C VAL A 166 -6.31 10.28 -26.58
N ASN A 167 -5.47 10.29 -27.61
CA ASN A 167 -4.09 9.79 -27.55
C ASN A 167 -3.12 10.76 -26.87
N TYR A 168 -3.55 11.97 -26.51
CA TYR A 168 -2.72 12.99 -25.90
C TYR A 168 -3.43 13.51 -24.65
N LEU A 169 -2.67 13.72 -23.57
CA LEU A 169 -3.22 14.30 -22.35
C LEU A 169 -3.53 15.78 -22.58
N GLU A 170 -4.79 16.15 -22.36
CA GLU A 170 -5.11 17.56 -22.18
C GLU A 170 -4.57 18.05 -20.82
N PRO A 171 -4.22 19.34 -20.68
CA PRO A 171 -3.67 19.88 -19.43
C PRO A 171 -4.54 19.63 -18.20
N GLU A 172 -5.85 19.50 -18.39
CA GLU A 172 -6.84 19.24 -17.33
C GLU A 172 -6.76 17.79 -16.81
N GLU A 173 -6.39 16.83 -17.67
CA GLU A 173 -6.29 15.41 -17.35
C GLU A 173 -4.94 15.04 -16.69
N TYR A 174 -3.96 15.96 -16.72
CA TYR A 174 -2.66 15.77 -16.09
C TYR A 174 -2.77 15.55 -14.58
N GLY A 175 -3.79 16.13 -13.95
CA GLY A 175 -4.09 15.90 -12.53
C GLY A 175 -4.34 14.43 -12.23
N VAL A 176 -5.10 13.73 -13.09
CA VAL A 176 -5.44 12.31 -12.90
C VAL A 176 -4.20 11.43 -13.03
N LEU A 177 -3.37 11.69 -14.04
CA LEU A 177 -2.09 10.98 -14.21
C LEU A 177 -1.14 11.20 -13.02
N PHE A 178 -1.09 12.43 -12.50
CA PHE A 178 -0.31 12.74 -11.31
C PHE A 178 -0.78 11.94 -10.10
N TYR A 179 -2.10 11.89 -9.84
CA TYR A 179 -2.64 11.09 -8.73
C TYR A 179 -2.37 9.60 -8.90
N TYR A 180 -2.46 9.08 -10.14
CA TYR A 180 -2.14 7.70 -10.47
C TYR A 180 -0.68 7.35 -10.11
N HIS A 181 0.29 8.12 -10.59
CA HIS A 181 1.71 7.83 -10.33
C HIS A 181 2.11 8.11 -8.87
N VAL A 182 1.59 9.16 -8.23
CA VAL A 182 1.81 9.43 -6.81
C VAL A 182 1.28 8.27 -5.97
N GLY A 183 0.09 7.77 -6.29
CA GLY A 183 -0.49 6.62 -5.61
C GLY A 183 0.39 5.38 -5.72
N ILE A 184 0.91 5.07 -6.91
CA ILE A 184 1.85 3.95 -7.11
C ILE A 184 3.11 4.13 -6.28
N PHE A 185 3.71 5.33 -6.29
CA PHE A 185 4.92 5.62 -5.52
C PHE A 185 4.71 5.48 -4.01
N VAL A 186 3.62 6.06 -3.48
CA VAL A 186 3.28 5.99 -2.06
C VAL A 186 2.95 4.55 -1.66
N ALA A 187 2.24 3.79 -2.50
CA ALA A 187 1.95 2.38 -2.26
C ALA A 187 3.25 1.56 -2.15
N LEU A 188 4.20 1.74 -3.08
CA LEU A 188 5.49 1.05 -3.05
C LEU A 188 6.35 1.45 -1.84
N CYS A 189 6.35 2.73 -1.46
CA CYS A 189 7.02 3.19 -0.24
C CYS A 189 6.41 2.54 1.01
N ALA A 190 5.08 2.54 1.13
CA ALA A 190 4.38 1.93 2.26
C ALA A 190 4.60 0.42 2.33
N LEU A 191 4.54 -0.30 1.20
CA LEU A 191 4.88 -1.72 1.11
C LEU A 191 6.33 -2.01 1.52
N THR A 192 7.25 -1.10 1.20
CA THR A 192 8.65 -1.20 1.64
C THR A 192 8.75 -1.08 3.15
N VAL A 193 8.06 -0.12 3.75
CA VAL A 193 8.05 0.07 5.21
C VAL A 193 7.41 -1.14 5.90
N ILE A 194 6.27 -1.63 5.42
CA ILE A 194 5.59 -2.81 5.97
C ILE A 194 6.53 -4.01 6.00
N ALA A 195 7.15 -4.34 4.86
CA ALA A 195 8.08 -5.46 4.79
C ALA A 195 9.37 -5.21 5.60
N ALA A 196 9.83 -3.96 5.72
CA ALA A 196 10.97 -3.60 6.55
C ALA A 196 10.73 -3.80 8.05
N MET A 197 9.47 -3.66 8.53
CA MET A 197 9.12 -3.79 9.94
C MET A 197 9.16 -5.23 10.47
N ASP A 198 8.95 -6.24 9.62
CA ASP A 198 9.06 -7.65 10.03
C ASP A 198 10.51 -8.04 10.28
N LEU A 199 10.85 -8.56 11.45
CA LEU A 199 12.25 -8.92 11.72
C LEU A 199 12.55 -10.31 11.18
N ASP A 200 13.48 -10.38 10.21
CA ASP A 200 13.95 -11.63 9.61
C ASP A 200 14.78 -12.44 10.63
N ARG A 201 14.37 -13.68 10.86
CA ARG A 201 15.02 -14.66 11.74
C ARG A 201 15.48 -15.89 10.97
N THR A 202 15.56 -15.79 9.65
CA THR A 202 16.00 -16.89 8.79
C THR A 202 17.50 -17.14 8.98
N ASP A 203 17.92 -18.40 8.85
CA ASP A 203 19.30 -18.81 9.07
C ASP A 203 20.28 -18.07 8.12
N PRO A 204 21.46 -17.66 8.60
CA PRO A 204 22.46 -16.99 7.78
C PRO A 204 22.83 -17.82 6.55
N GLY A 205 22.69 -17.25 5.35
CA GLY A 205 23.00 -17.91 4.08
C GLY A 205 21.79 -18.51 3.34
N PHE A 206 20.56 -18.38 3.88
CA PHE A 206 19.36 -18.77 3.15
C PHE A 206 19.03 -17.81 1.99
N HIS A 207 19.13 -16.50 2.25
CA HIS A 207 18.94 -15.47 1.24
C HIS A 207 20.28 -15.00 0.67
N GLN A 208 20.29 -14.71 -0.63
CA GLN A 208 21.48 -14.30 -1.37
C GLN A 208 21.90 -12.86 -1.03
N VAL A 209 20.90 -12.01 -0.81
CA VAL A 209 21.09 -10.59 -0.61
C VAL A 209 20.46 -10.18 0.72
N SER A 210 21.05 -9.15 1.35
CA SER A 210 20.52 -8.58 2.57
C SER A 210 19.12 -8.04 2.35
N LYS A 211 18.31 -8.07 3.41
CA LYS A 211 16.92 -7.58 3.44
C LYS A 211 16.74 -6.23 2.75
N PHE A 212 17.67 -5.31 2.98
CA PHE A 212 17.63 -3.97 2.42
C PHE A 212 17.57 -4.00 0.88
N TRP A 213 18.38 -4.83 0.23
CA TRP A 213 18.38 -4.92 -1.23
C TRP A 213 17.20 -5.72 -1.77
N ARG A 214 16.66 -6.69 -1.03
CA ARG A 214 15.49 -7.46 -1.47
C ARG A 214 14.26 -6.58 -1.68
N ILE A 215 14.02 -5.67 -0.75
CA ILE A 215 12.81 -4.83 -0.71
C ILE A 215 13.11 -3.41 -1.23
N GLY A 216 14.35 -2.93 -1.11
CA GLY A 216 14.70 -1.53 -1.34
C GLY A 216 14.45 -1.03 -2.76
N PHE A 217 14.46 -1.92 -3.77
CA PHE A 217 14.20 -1.56 -5.16
C PHE A 217 12.77 -1.07 -5.45
N ARG A 218 11.82 -1.31 -4.54
CA ARG A 218 10.46 -0.75 -4.61
C ARG A 218 10.47 0.78 -4.66
N VAL A 219 11.32 1.44 -3.87
CA VAL A 219 11.36 2.90 -3.77
C VAL A 219 11.94 3.56 -5.03
N PRO A 220 13.11 3.15 -5.56
CA PRO A 220 13.63 3.67 -6.82
C PRO A 220 12.68 3.47 -8.00
N ILE A 221 12.02 2.31 -8.11
CA ILE A 221 11.08 2.05 -9.21
C ILE A 221 9.84 2.93 -9.07
N GLY A 222 9.30 3.08 -7.87
CA GLY A 222 8.20 4.01 -7.63
C GLY A 222 8.59 5.47 -7.92
N ALA A 223 9.79 5.89 -7.54
CA ALA A 223 10.30 7.23 -7.84
C ALA A 223 10.50 7.45 -9.35
N LEU A 224 10.90 6.40 -10.07
CA LEU A 224 11.00 6.42 -11.52
C LEU A 224 9.62 6.58 -12.16
N ILE A 225 8.63 5.78 -11.77
CA ILE A 225 7.23 5.91 -12.23
C ILE A 225 6.69 7.31 -11.94
N PHE A 226 6.93 7.84 -10.74
CA PHE A 226 6.55 9.21 -10.41
C PHE A 226 7.25 10.25 -11.31
N GLY A 227 8.53 10.08 -11.60
CA GLY A 227 9.28 10.92 -12.54
C GLY A 227 8.74 10.87 -13.97
N LEU A 228 8.17 9.73 -14.40
CA LEU A 228 7.56 9.59 -15.72
C LEU A 228 6.38 10.54 -15.96
N THR A 229 5.72 11.01 -14.90
CA THR A 229 4.66 12.02 -15.01
C THR A 229 5.10 13.23 -15.83
N TRP A 230 6.34 13.71 -15.63
CA TRP A 230 6.88 14.84 -16.38
C TRP A 230 7.59 14.45 -17.67
N GLY A 231 8.17 13.25 -17.72
CA GLY A 231 8.95 12.77 -18.87
C GLY A 231 8.10 12.30 -20.05
N LEU A 232 6.83 11.93 -19.82
CA LEU A 232 5.97 11.32 -20.83
C LEU A 232 4.78 12.20 -21.25
N LYS A 233 4.91 13.52 -21.13
CA LYS A 233 3.84 14.48 -21.50
C LYS A 233 3.38 14.34 -22.95
N ASP A 234 4.26 13.93 -23.85
CA ASP A 234 3.97 13.79 -25.28
C ASP A 234 3.57 12.36 -25.69
N LYS A 235 3.51 11.41 -24.74
CA LYS A 235 3.15 10.01 -25.01
C LYS A 235 1.66 9.74 -24.81
N SER A 236 1.19 8.70 -25.49
CA SER A 236 -0.17 8.19 -25.29
C SER A 236 -0.33 7.58 -23.91
N ILE A 237 -1.49 7.83 -23.27
CA ILE A 237 -1.89 7.28 -21.97
C ILE A 237 -1.72 5.76 -21.95
N LYS A 238 -2.05 5.09 -23.07
CA LYS A 238 -1.87 3.65 -23.20
C LYS A 238 -0.40 3.26 -23.02
N GLU A 239 0.51 3.95 -23.69
CA GLU A 239 1.94 3.66 -23.57
C GLU A 239 2.42 3.88 -22.14
N THR A 240 2.00 4.97 -21.50
CA THR A 240 2.37 5.28 -20.11
C THR A 240 1.93 4.18 -19.15
N MET A 241 0.65 3.79 -19.17
CA MET A 241 0.14 2.73 -18.29
C MET A 241 0.85 1.38 -18.50
N TRP A 242 1.19 1.03 -19.75
CA TRP A 242 1.95 -0.19 -20.03
C TRP A 242 3.41 -0.11 -19.62
N ILE A 243 4.03 1.07 -19.70
CA ILE A 243 5.38 1.29 -19.16
C ILE A 243 5.35 1.09 -17.63
N ASP A 244 4.35 1.63 -16.95
CA ASP A 244 4.21 1.44 -15.49
C ASP A 244 4.03 -0.04 -15.14
N THR A 245 3.16 -0.74 -15.87
CA THR A 245 2.97 -2.19 -15.71
C THR A 245 4.26 -2.97 -15.96
N MET A 246 5.02 -2.60 -17.00
CA MET A 246 6.30 -3.25 -17.29
C MET A 246 7.30 -3.03 -16.14
N LEU A 247 7.38 -1.82 -15.59
CA LEU A 247 8.27 -1.50 -14.47
C LEU A 247 7.90 -2.27 -13.21
N LEU A 248 6.60 -2.35 -12.89
CA LEU A 248 6.09 -3.16 -11.77
C LEU A 248 6.35 -4.65 -12.00
N PHE A 249 6.24 -5.13 -13.24
CA PHE A 249 6.53 -6.52 -13.58
C PHE A 249 8.02 -6.85 -13.44
N VAL A 250 8.90 -5.95 -13.86
CA VAL A 250 10.36 -6.07 -13.67
C VAL A 250 10.71 -6.07 -12.18
N LEU A 251 10.09 -5.20 -11.38
CA LEU A 251 10.24 -5.19 -9.92
C LEU A 251 9.82 -6.53 -9.32
N PHE A 252 8.65 -7.04 -9.70
CA PHE A 252 8.16 -8.34 -9.22
C PHE A 252 9.09 -9.49 -9.62
N GLY A 253 9.57 -9.51 -10.86
CA GLY A 253 10.55 -10.50 -11.34
C GLY A 253 11.86 -10.44 -10.56
N TYR A 254 12.36 -9.24 -10.28
CA TYR A 254 13.54 -9.02 -9.44
C TYR A 254 13.33 -9.59 -8.03
N GLU A 255 12.23 -9.23 -7.37
CA GLU A 255 11.92 -9.71 -6.02
C GLU A 255 11.76 -11.23 -5.98
N PHE A 256 11.07 -11.80 -6.97
CA PHE A 256 10.90 -13.24 -7.09
C PHE A 256 12.24 -13.98 -7.15
N ILE A 257 13.20 -13.48 -7.94
CA ILE A 257 14.54 -14.09 -8.07
C ILE A 257 15.35 -13.96 -6.78
N VAL A 258 15.31 -12.79 -6.15
CA VAL A 258 16.15 -12.47 -4.99
C VAL A 258 15.61 -13.06 -3.68
N MET A 259 14.29 -13.18 -3.55
CA MET A 259 13.66 -13.77 -2.36
C MET A 259 13.84 -15.29 -2.31
N ASN A 260 14.01 -15.96 -3.46
CA ASN A 260 14.18 -17.41 -3.54
C ASN A 260 15.67 -17.83 -3.51
N PRO A 261 16.02 -18.92 -2.80
CA PRO A 261 17.39 -19.44 -2.78
C PRO A 261 17.77 -20.08 -4.13
N TRP A 262 19.05 -19.99 -4.56
CA TRP A 262 19.55 -20.63 -5.79
C TRP A 262 19.25 -22.14 -5.87
N ARG A 263 19.17 -22.83 -4.73
CA ARG A 263 18.79 -24.25 -4.67
C ARG A 263 17.39 -24.52 -5.24
N TYR A 264 16.50 -23.52 -5.27
CA TYR A 264 15.20 -23.62 -5.93
C TYR A 264 15.32 -23.63 -7.46
N TYR A 265 16.24 -22.82 -8.02
CA TYR A 265 16.40 -22.65 -9.46
C TYR A 265 17.34 -23.68 -10.10
N PHE A 266 18.38 -24.10 -9.37
CA PHE A 266 19.47 -24.96 -9.90
C PHE A 266 19.64 -26.25 -9.10
N GLY A 267 18.71 -26.57 -8.21
CA GLY A 267 18.73 -27.78 -7.39
C GLY A 267 18.50 -29.04 -8.24
N HIS A 268 19.57 -29.56 -8.81
CA HIS A 268 19.64 -30.96 -9.19
C HIS A 268 19.52 -31.80 -7.92
N ASN A 269 18.52 -32.69 -7.89
CA ASN A 269 18.27 -33.77 -6.92
C ASN A 269 19.27 -33.89 -5.76
N ARG A 270 18.85 -33.46 -4.57
CA ARG A 270 19.21 -34.14 -3.32
C ARG A 270 18.05 -34.03 -2.34
N LEU A 271 17.04 -34.85 -2.58
CA LEU A 271 16.29 -35.50 -1.51
C LEU A 271 17.27 -36.46 -0.84
N VAL A 272 18.12 -35.94 0.05
CA VAL A 272 18.89 -36.75 0.99
C VAL A 272 18.58 -36.16 2.35
N GLU A 273 17.73 -36.89 3.06
CA GLU A 273 17.71 -37.09 4.51
C GLU A 273 18.14 -35.89 5.37
N LEU A 274 17.16 -35.32 6.09
CA LEU A 274 17.11 -35.23 7.55
C LEU A 274 15.78 -34.59 7.99
#